data_AF-A0A1Y2T7J3-F1
#
_entry.id   AF-A0A1Y2T7J3-F1
#
_cell.length_a   1.000
_cell.length_b   1.000
_cell.length_c   1.000
_cell.angle_alpha   90.00
_cell.angle_beta   90.00
_cell.angle_gamma   90.00
#
_symmetry.space_group_name_H-M   'P 1'
#
loop_
_entity.id
_entity.type
_entity.pdbx_description
1 polymer ?
#
loop_
_entity_poly.entity_id
_entity_poly.type
_entity_poly.pdbx_seq_one_letter_code
_entity_poly.pdbx_strand_id
1 'polypeptide(L)'
;MKAEFVNPFLVSAGHVLQTETGMEVVQGEVRVEDSPLVSDEVTVLIGVVGRVQGLVLYGMSEETGRNLVSAMTGEEVTVFDDMCESAVAELGNVITGLASGELEAAGYPCKIAPPSVVL
;
A
#
# COMPACT_ATOMS: atom_id res chain seq x y z
N MET A 1 1.19 5.45 18.57
CA MET A 1 1.64 4.18 17.95
C MET A 1 3.16 4.11 18.05
N LYS A 2 3.77 2.93 18.21
CA LYS A 2 5.23 2.81 18.22
C LYS A 2 5.75 2.71 16.78
N ALA A 3 6.87 3.38 16.49
CA ALA A 3 7.47 3.37 15.15
C ALA A 3 7.78 1.96 14.63
N GLU A 4 8.11 1.02 15.53
CA GLU A 4 8.38 -0.39 15.21
C GLU A 4 7.24 -1.11 14.48
N PHE A 5 5.99 -0.64 14.61
CA PHE A 5 4.84 -1.21 13.91
C PHE A 5 4.58 -0.58 12.54
N VAL A 6 5.16 0.58 12.26
CA VAL A 6 4.93 1.34 11.01
C VAL A 6 6.06 1.10 10.02
N ASN A 7 7.29 1.04 10.52
CA ASN A 7 8.49 0.91 9.69
C ASN A 7 8.44 -0.29 8.73
N PRO A 8 7.91 -1.47 9.10
CA PRO A 8 7.76 -2.57 8.15
C PRO A 8 6.96 -2.17 6.91
N PHE A 9 5.86 -1.44 7.08
CA PHE A 9 5.02 -0.99 5.96
C PHE A 9 5.75 0.01 5.05
N LEU A 10 6.51 0.94 5.62
CA LEU A 10 7.29 1.92 4.85
C LEU A 10 8.38 1.25 4.02
N VAL A 11 9.13 0.32 4.64
CA VAL A 11 10.20 -0.42 3.98
C VAL A 11 9.62 -1.35 2.90
N SER A 12 8.55 -2.07 3.21
CA SER A 12 7.87 -2.94 2.24
C SER A 12 7.28 -2.15 1.07
N ALA A 13 6.69 -0.99 1.33
CA ALA A 13 6.16 -0.13 0.27
C ALA A 13 7.26 0.31 -0.70
N GLY A 14 8.37 0.82 -0.16
CA GLY A 14 9.52 1.21 -0.97
C GLY A 14 10.08 0.05 -1.80
N HIS A 15 10.24 -1.12 -1.19
CA HIS A 15 10.76 -2.30 -1.86
C HIS A 15 9.85 -2.80 -2.98
N VAL A 16 8.54 -2.96 -2.71
CA VAL A 16 7.58 -3.48 -3.68
C VAL A 16 7.41 -2.48 -4.82
N LEU A 17 7.22 -1.20 -4.53
CA LEU A 17 7.10 -0.17 -5.57
C LEU A 17 8.32 -0.17 -6.50
N GLN A 18 9.53 -0.20 -5.94
CA GLN A 18 10.75 -0.23 -6.74
C GLN A 18 10.89 -1.50 -7.57
N THR A 19 10.51 -2.65 -7.00
CA THR A 19 10.60 -3.96 -7.67
C THR A 19 9.61 -4.08 -8.83
N GLU A 20 8.36 -3.67 -8.59
CA GLU A 20 7.27 -3.82 -9.57
C GLU A 20 7.31 -2.76 -10.67
N THR A 21 7.77 -1.53 -10.35
CA THR A 21 7.78 -0.43 -11.33
C THR A 21 9.16 -0.20 -11.97
N GLY A 22 10.24 -0.71 -11.37
CA GLY A 22 11.61 -0.37 -11.74
C GLY A 22 12.01 1.08 -11.48
N MET A 23 11.15 1.87 -10.82
CA MET A 23 11.38 3.29 -10.56
C MET A 23 12.14 3.50 -9.26
N GLU A 24 12.84 4.64 -9.15
CA GLU A 24 13.39 5.09 -7.88
C GLU A 24 12.27 5.56 -6.96
N VAL A 25 12.21 4.99 -5.76
CA VAL A 25 11.21 5.34 -4.74
C VAL A 25 11.88 6.12 -3.63
N VAL A 26 11.43 7.35 -3.39
CA VAL A 26 11.94 8.21 -2.33
C VAL A 26 10.87 8.37 -1.27
N GLN A 27 11.18 7.98 -0.04
CA GLN A 27 10.28 8.17 1.09
C GLN A 27 10.19 9.66 1.45
N GLY A 28 8.96 10.17 1.53
CA GLY A 28 8.68 11.50 2.05
C GLY A 28 8.82 11.63 3.57
N GLU A 29 8.38 12.76 4.11
CA GLU A 29 8.35 13.00 5.55
C GLU A 29 7.27 12.14 6.22
N VAL A 30 7.66 11.42 7.29
CA VAL A 30 6.73 10.60 8.07
C VAL A 30 6.14 11.46 9.18
N ARG A 31 4.81 11.54 9.21
CA ARG A 31 4.06 12.34 10.19
C ARG A 31 3.00 11.49 10.87
N VAL A 32 2.64 11.91 12.08
CA VAL A 32 1.46 11.41 12.79
C VAL A 32 0.37 12.44 12.58
N GLU A 33 -0.72 12.01 11.94
CA GLU A 33 -1.88 12.85 11.66
C GLU A 33 -3.00 12.55 12.67
N ASP A 34 -3.55 13.60 13.28
CA ASP A 34 -4.71 13.51 14.20
C ASP A 34 -6.04 13.73 13.45
N SER A 35 -5.99 14.21 12.21
CA SER A 35 -7.15 14.49 11.36
C SER A 35 -7.63 13.22 10.65
N PRO A 36 -8.94 13.08 10.36
CA PRO A 36 -9.39 12.09 9.39
C PRO A 36 -8.64 12.29 8.08
N LEU A 37 -8.15 11.18 7.52
CA LEU A 37 -7.52 11.15 6.20
C LEU A 37 -8.47 11.83 5.20
N VAL A 38 -7.98 12.84 4.49
CA VAL A 38 -8.68 13.30 3.28
C VAL A 38 -8.50 12.16 2.28
N SER A 39 -9.58 11.45 1.98
CA SER A 39 -9.56 10.40 0.97
C SER A 39 -8.97 10.95 -0.32
N ASP A 40 -7.95 10.30 -0.84
CA ASP A 40 -7.55 10.51 -2.22
C ASP A 40 -8.63 9.92 -3.15
N GLU A 41 -8.54 10.22 -4.45
CA GLU A 41 -9.47 9.72 -5.49
C GLU A 41 -9.53 8.18 -5.51
N VAL A 42 -8.43 7.52 -5.14
CA VAL A 42 -8.37 6.06 -5.01
C VAL A 42 -7.70 5.72 -3.69
N THR A 43 -8.37 4.96 -2.84
CA THR A 43 -7.80 4.46 -1.58
C THR A 43 -7.94 2.95 -1.48
N VAL A 44 -6.82 2.24 -1.32
CA VAL A 44 -6.80 0.80 -1.02
C VAL A 44 -6.74 0.59 0.49
N LEU A 45 -7.66 -0.20 1.03
CA LEU A 45 -7.83 -0.47 2.46
C LEU A 45 -7.54 -1.93 2.76
N ILE A 46 -6.64 -2.18 3.71
CA ILE A 46 -6.27 -3.54 4.11
C ILE A 46 -6.25 -3.66 5.63
N GLY A 47 -7.11 -4.51 6.15
CA GLY A 47 -7.18 -4.78 7.59
C GLY A 47 -6.04 -5.68 8.03
N VAL A 48 -5.37 -5.32 9.13
CA VAL A 48 -4.38 -6.15 9.82
C VAL A 48 -4.97 -6.58 11.16
N VAL A 49 -4.96 -7.88 11.44
CA VAL A 49 -5.56 -8.48 12.64
C VAL A 49 -4.61 -9.48 13.27
N GLY A 50 -4.40 -9.36 14.59
CA GLY A 50 -3.51 -10.24 15.34
C GLY A 50 -2.94 -9.53 16.56
N ARG A 51 -1.64 -9.69 16.79
CA ARG A 51 -0.95 -8.98 17.89
C ARG A 51 -0.87 -7.47 17.65
N VAL A 52 -0.80 -7.07 16.38
CA VAL A 52 -1.05 -5.71 15.93
C VAL A 52 -2.39 -5.71 15.21
N GLN A 53 -3.18 -4.68 15.47
CA GLN A 53 -4.48 -4.50 14.82
C GLN A 53 -4.61 -3.07 14.30
N GLY A 54 -5.08 -2.94 13.08
CA GLY A 54 -5.27 -1.65 12.44
C GLY A 54 -5.72 -1.77 11.00
N LEU A 55 -5.84 -0.63 10.35
CA LEU A 55 -6.16 -0.51 8.93
C LEU A 55 -4.99 0.18 8.25
N VAL A 56 -4.53 -0.39 7.15
CA VAL A 56 -3.51 0.21 6.30
C VAL A 56 -4.22 0.82 5.10
N LEU A 57 -3.92 2.08 4.83
CA LEU A 57 -4.54 2.87 3.77
C LEU A 57 -3.46 3.29 2.78
N TYR A 58 -3.67 2.99 1.50
CA TYR A 58 -2.84 3.46 0.40
C TYR A 58 -3.67 4.40 -0.47
N GLY A 59 -3.50 5.70 -0.25
CA GLY A 59 -4.18 6.75 -1.01
C GLY A 59 -3.34 7.21 -2.20
N MET A 60 -3.99 7.45 -3.35
CA MET A 60 -3.39 7.97 -4.57
C MET A 60 -4.43 8.63 -5.48
N SER A 61 -4.00 9.50 -6.39
CA SER A 61 -4.86 9.98 -7.49
C SER A 61 -5.10 8.87 -8.52
N GLU A 62 -6.16 8.99 -9.33
CA GLU A 62 -6.37 8.08 -10.46
C GLU A 62 -5.19 8.12 -11.45
N GLU A 63 -4.62 9.31 -11.68
CA GLU A 63 -3.43 9.48 -12.51
C GLU A 63 -2.24 8.67 -11.96
N THR A 64 -2.01 8.72 -10.65
CA THR A 64 -0.94 7.95 -10.00
C THR A 64 -1.20 6.46 -10.15
N GLY A 65 -2.43 6.01 -9.93
CA GLY A 65 -2.81 4.61 -10.12
C GLY A 65 -2.53 4.12 -11.54
N ARG A 66 -2.97 4.87 -12.56
CA ARG A 66 -2.69 4.54 -13.97
C ARG A 66 -1.20 4.50 -14.29
N ASN A 67 -0.43 5.46 -13.78
CA ASN A 67 1.02 5.52 -14.00
C ASN A 67 1.75 4.35 -13.34
N LEU A 68 1.33 3.94 -12.13
CA LEU A 68 1.86 2.75 -11.47
C LEU A 68 1.60 1.49 -12.28
N VAL A 69 0.35 1.27 -12.70
CA VAL A 69 -0.01 0.08 -13.49
C VAL A 69 0.71 0.10 -14.84
N SER A 70 0.84 1.25 -15.48
CA SER A 70 1.59 1.38 -16.74
C SER A 70 3.06 1.00 -16.58
N ALA A 71 3.69 1.40 -15.47
CA ALA A 71 5.07 1.05 -15.17
C ALA A 71 5.23 -0.47 -14.89
N MET A 72 4.25 -1.08 -14.23
CA MET A 72 4.26 -2.52 -13.93
C MET A 72 4.06 -3.40 -15.17
N THR A 73 3.18 -2.99 -16.09
CA THR A 73 2.84 -3.79 -17.28
C THR A 73 3.72 -3.47 -18.49
N GLY A 74 4.33 -2.28 -18.52
CA GLY A 74 5.03 -1.76 -19.69
C GLY A 74 4.09 -1.27 -20.81
N GLU A 75 2.79 -1.16 -20.54
CA GLU A 75 1.76 -0.69 -21.47
C GLU A 75 1.10 0.59 -20.96
N GLU A 76 0.72 1.49 -21.86
CA GLU A 76 0.09 2.76 -21.45
C GLU A 76 -1.35 2.55 -20.96
N VAL A 77 -1.61 2.90 -19.71
CA VAL A 77 -2.96 2.87 -19.11
C VAL A 77 -3.57 4.27 -19.15
N THR A 78 -4.58 4.44 -20.01
CA THR A 78 -5.23 5.74 -20.25
C THR A 78 -6.47 5.98 -19.39
N VAL A 79 -7.07 4.92 -18.85
CA VAL A 79 -8.31 4.97 -18.05
C VAL A 79 -8.11 4.17 -16.77
N PHE A 80 -8.66 4.68 -15.66
CA PHE A 80 -8.72 3.94 -14.41
C PHE A 80 -9.98 3.06 -14.45
N ASP A 81 -9.84 1.86 -14.97
CA ASP A 81 -10.93 0.87 -15.09
C ASP A 81 -10.76 -0.25 -14.03
N ASP A 82 -11.66 -1.24 -14.05
CA ASP A 82 -11.65 -2.37 -13.11
C ASP A 82 -10.31 -3.13 -13.09
N MET A 83 -9.57 -3.14 -14.21
CA MET A 83 -8.24 -3.76 -14.30
C MET A 83 -7.19 -2.91 -13.58
N CYS A 84 -7.21 -1.60 -13.78
CA CYS A 84 -6.35 -0.67 -13.06
C CYS A 84 -6.64 -0.71 -11.55
N GLU A 85 -7.92 -0.72 -11.16
CA GLU A 85 -8.36 -0.86 -9.77
C GLU A 85 -7.83 -2.17 -9.14
N SER A 86 -7.99 -3.29 -9.84
CA SER A 86 -7.52 -4.59 -9.37
C SER A 86 -5.99 -4.63 -9.20
N ALA A 87 -5.25 -4.00 -10.12
CA ALA A 87 -3.80 -3.96 -10.07
C ALA A 87 -3.28 -3.13 -8.88
N VAL A 88 -3.88 -1.96 -8.60
CA VAL A 88 -3.50 -1.17 -7.41
C VAL A 88 -3.92 -1.84 -6.10
N ALA A 89 -5.05 -2.54 -6.09
CA ALA A 89 -5.47 -3.34 -4.94
C ALA A 89 -4.48 -4.48 -4.65
N GLU A 90 -4.01 -5.18 -5.68
CA GLU A 90 -3.01 -6.23 -5.55
C GLU A 90 -1.67 -5.67 -5.08
N LEU A 91 -1.26 -4.50 -5.58
CA LEU A 91 -0.06 -3.81 -5.11
C LEU A 91 -0.11 -3.55 -3.59
N GLY A 92 -1.22 -2.99 -3.10
CA GLY A 92 -1.43 -2.79 -1.66
C GLY A 92 -1.40 -4.11 -0.88
N ASN A 93 -1.98 -5.17 -1.43
CA ASN A 93 -2.01 -6.51 -0.83
C ASN A 93 -0.61 -7.11 -0.70
N VAL A 94 0.22 -6.99 -1.74
CA VAL A 94 1.63 -7.43 -1.73
C VAL A 94 2.45 -6.66 -0.69
N ILE A 95 2.32 -5.33 -0.65
CA ILE A 95 3.01 -4.48 0.35
C ILE A 95 2.64 -4.91 1.77
N THR A 96 1.35 -5.06 2.04
CA THR A 96 0.85 -5.40 3.38
C THR A 96 1.23 -6.84 3.76
N GLY A 97 1.21 -7.76 2.80
CA GLY A 97 1.69 -9.13 2.95
C GLY A 97 3.14 -9.18 3.41
N LEU A 98 4.03 -8.50 2.68
CA LEU A 98 5.44 -8.42 3.05
C LEU A 98 5.65 -7.79 4.44
N ALA A 99 4.98 -6.67 4.71
CA ALA A 99 5.08 -5.99 6.01
C ALA A 99 4.58 -6.87 7.17
N SER A 100 3.52 -7.65 6.95
CA SER A 100 3.00 -8.59 7.95
C SER A 100 3.98 -9.73 8.25
N GLY A 101 4.73 -10.20 7.25
CA GLY A 101 5.79 -11.19 7.43
C GLY A 101 6.95 -10.64 8.26
N GLU A 102 7.35 -9.39 8.03
CA GLU A 102 8.36 -8.69 8.84
C GLU A 102 7.90 -8.50 10.30
N LEU A 103 6.63 -8.14 10.50
CA LEU A 103 6.04 -8.08 11.84
C LEU A 103 6.04 -9.45 12.54
N GLU A 104 5.71 -10.53 11.82
CA GLU A 104 5.75 -11.89 12.35
C GLU A 104 7.18 -12.27 12.77
N ALA A 105 8.18 -11.99 11.93
CA ALA A 105 9.60 -12.20 12.23
C ALA A 105 10.07 -11.41 13.47
N ALA A 106 9.50 -10.22 13.69
CA ALA A 106 9.73 -9.39 14.88
C ALA A 106 8.94 -9.84 16.14
N GLY A 107 8.20 -10.96 16.08
CA GLY A 107 7.45 -11.51 17.21
C GLY A 107 6.01 -11.00 17.35
N TYR A 108 5.49 -10.36 16.29
CA TYR A 108 4.14 -9.82 16.20
C TYR A 108 3.33 -10.53 15.11
N PRO A 109 2.91 -11.79 15.32
CA PRO A 109 2.14 -12.53 14.32
C PRO A 109 0.81 -11.82 14.02
N CYS A 110 0.58 -11.59 12.73
CA CYS A 110 -0.60 -10.89 12.20
C CYS A 110 -1.11 -11.58 10.94
N LYS A 111 -2.38 -11.34 10.61
CA LYS A 111 -3.00 -11.72 9.34
C LYS A 111 -3.56 -10.49 8.67
N ILE A 112 -3.66 -10.53 7.34
CA ILE A 112 -4.26 -9.45 6.55
C ILE A 112 -5.61 -9.89 5.99
N ALA A 113 -6.55 -8.94 5.88
CA ALA A 113 -7.81 -9.12 5.19
C ALA A 113 -7.62 -8.89 3.67
N PRO A 114 -8.53 -9.38 2.81
CA PRO A 114 -8.56 -8.99 1.41
C PRO A 114 -8.63 -7.46 1.25
N PRO A 115 -8.03 -6.89 0.18
CA PRO A 115 -8.11 -5.47 -0.07
C PRO A 115 -9.54 -5.04 -0.40
N SER A 116 -9.87 -3.81 -0.04
CA SER A 116 -11.05 -3.09 -0.53
C SER A 116 -10.60 -1.78 -1.15
N VAL A 117 -11.22 -1.35 -2.24
CA VAL A 117 -10.92 -0.06 -2.86
C VAL A 117 -12.09 0.90 -2.65
N VAL A 118 -11.77 2.15 -2.33
CA VAL A 118 -12.73 3.26 -2.26
C VAL A 118 -12.32 4.27 -3.34
N LEU A 119 -13.32 4.67 -4.12
CA LEU A 119 -13.26 5.69 -5.17
C LEU A 119 -14.13 6.90 -4.77
#